data_AF-A0A4R4MFT8-F1
#
_entry.id   AF-A0A4R4MFT8-F1
#
_cell.length_a   1.000
_cell.length_b   1.000
_cell.length_c   1.000
_cell.angle_alpha   90.00
_cell.angle_beta   90.00
_cell.angle_gamma   90.00
#
_symmetry.space_group_name_H-M   'P 1'
#
loop_
_entity.id
_entity.type
_entity.pdbx_description
1 polymer ?
#
loop_
_entity_poly.entity_id
_entity_poly.type
_entity_poly.pdbx_seq_one_letter_code
_entity_poly.pdbx_strand_id
1 'polypeptide(L)'
;MRHARDGAAAAMSAASRILVARGKNEPQELENPEVAWGQRARDGVWVPTRDGQRIHLGIDVAAADTVAQILRPSLRVFVGVDVDTDIVAQTTAGGVRLLTVIHGPDAPSEFRFTVSLADGLTLESMPSGGYDVVHLRYGATVGRLYNPWASDSMFRQVKADYTLEGSAVTMRVQHTDAYYPVVADPHYER
;
A
#
# COMPACT_ATOMS: atom_id res chain seq x y z
N MET A 1 15.66 13.46 15.36
CA MET A 1 15.20 14.18 14.15
C MET A 1 16.03 13.92 12.91
N ARG A 2 17.38 13.89 12.96
CA ARG A 2 18.23 13.61 11.77
C ARG A 2 18.04 12.19 11.21
N HIS A 3 18.17 11.15 12.05
CA HIS A 3 17.94 9.75 11.66
C HIS A 3 16.56 9.48 11.02
N ALA A 4 15.50 10.14 11.51
CA ALA A 4 14.16 9.96 10.95
C ALA A 4 14.02 10.58 9.55
N ARG A 5 14.61 11.76 9.31
CA ARG A 5 14.64 12.38 7.98
C ARG A 5 15.48 11.58 6.99
N ASP A 6 16.59 11.01 7.47
CA ASP A 6 17.46 10.15 6.66
C ASP A 6 16.72 8.86 6.24
N GLY A 7 15.94 8.27 7.15
CA GLY A 7 15.10 7.10 6.85
C GLY A 7 14.02 7.38 5.80
N ALA A 8 13.28 8.49 5.92
CA ALA A 8 12.25 8.85 4.95
C ALA A 8 12.84 9.08 3.54
N ALA A 9 14.01 9.73 3.45
CA ALA A 9 14.71 9.92 2.19
C ALA A 9 15.18 8.60 1.57
N ALA A 10 15.68 7.66 2.39
CA ALA A 10 16.12 6.34 1.94
C ALA A 10 14.95 5.50 1.40
N ALA A 11 13.83 5.43 2.12
CA ALA A 11 12.62 4.73 1.69
C ALA A 11 12.08 5.31 0.36
N MET A 12 12.03 6.64 0.25
CA MET A 12 11.64 7.32 -0.98
C MET A 12 12.57 7.00 -2.16
N SER A 13 13.88 6.98 -1.92
CA SER A 13 14.87 6.66 -2.94
C SER A 13 14.73 5.22 -3.46
N ALA A 14 14.45 4.27 -2.56
CA ALA A 14 14.18 2.88 -2.91
C ALA A 14 12.91 2.75 -3.77
N ALA A 15 11.78 3.27 -3.25
CA ALA A 15 10.49 3.26 -3.94
C ALA A 15 10.57 3.90 -5.34
N SER A 16 11.17 5.10 -5.42
CA SER A 16 11.24 5.84 -6.69
C SER A 16 12.07 5.13 -7.76
N ARG A 17 13.19 4.49 -7.38
CA ARG A 17 14.01 3.72 -8.32
C ARG A 17 13.23 2.55 -8.92
N ILE A 18 12.48 1.82 -8.10
CA ILE A 18 11.66 0.70 -8.55
C ILE A 18 10.51 1.20 -9.46
N LEU A 19 9.77 2.23 -9.05
CA LEU A 19 8.67 2.77 -9.86
C LEU A 19 9.15 3.26 -11.23
N VAL A 20 10.30 3.95 -11.29
CA VAL A 20 10.90 4.40 -12.56
C VAL A 20 11.25 3.21 -13.46
N ALA A 21 11.83 2.14 -12.90
CA ALA A 21 12.18 0.95 -13.66
C ALA A 21 10.95 0.19 -14.17
N ARG A 22 9.86 0.19 -13.42
CA ARG A 22 8.57 -0.42 -13.83
C ARG A 22 7.85 0.37 -14.92
N GLY A 23 8.14 1.67 -15.04
CA GLY A 23 7.78 2.49 -16.20
C GLY A 23 6.40 3.12 -16.13
N LYS A 24 5.92 3.60 -17.29
CA LYS A 24 4.78 4.54 -17.39
C LYS A 24 3.40 3.97 -17.03
N ASN A 25 3.29 2.65 -16.86
CA ASN A 25 2.03 2.00 -16.51
C ASN A 25 1.75 2.06 -15.01
N GLU A 26 2.72 2.51 -14.20
CA GLU A 26 2.51 2.71 -12.79
C GLU A 26 1.60 3.93 -12.54
N PRO A 27 0.60 3.79 -11.65
CA PRO A 27 -0.21 4.90 -11.16
C PRO A 27 0.64 6.11 -10.79
N GLN A 28 0.27 7.27 -11.35
CA GLN A 28 0.97 8.52 -11.07
C GLN A 28 0.54 9.06 -9.70
N GLU A 29 1.53 9.56 -8.97
CA GLU A 29 1.27 10.31 -7.75
C GLU A 29 0.57 11.63 -8.10
N LEU A 30 -0.62 11.83 -7.56
CA LEU A 30 -1.45 13.00 -7.79
C LEU A 30 -2.14 13.40 -6.49
N GLU A 31 -2.40 14.69 -6.33
CA GLU A 31 -3.26 15.15 -5.24
C GLU A 31 -4.70 14.67 -5.49
N ASN A 32 -5.34 14.17 -4.43
CA ASN A 32 -6.74 13.79 -4.44
C ASN A 32 -7.39 14.26 -3.13
N PRO A 33 -8.25 15.30 -3.16
CA PRO A 33 -8.87 15.84 -1.97
C PRO A 33 -9.93 14.90 -1.35
N GLU A 34 -10.36 13.86 -2.07
CA GLU A 34 -11.30 12.84 -1.56
C GLU A 34 -10.60 11.81 -0.65
N VAL A 35 -9.26 11.74 -0.70
CA VAL A 35 -8.45 10.87 0.15
C VAL A 35 -8.17 11.58 1.48
N ALA A 36 -8.60 10.96 2.58
CA ALA A 36 -8.38 11.48 3.92
C ALA A 36 -7.48 10.53 4.72
N TRP A 37 -6.27 10.98 4.98
CA TRP A 37 -5.26 10.22 5.71
C TRP A 37 -5.35 10.45 7.21
N GLY A 38 -5.08 9.39 7.96
CA GLY A 38 -4.78 9.46 9.37
C GLY A 38 -3.40 10.08 9.68
N GLN A 39 -3.15 10.36 10.96
CA GLN A 39 -1.87 10.92 11.40
C GLN A 39 -0.84 9.83 11.67
N ARG A 40 -1.29 8.68 12.20
CA ARG A 40 -0.48 7.51 12.55
C ARG A 40 -0.76 6.35 11.61
N ALA A 41 0.14 5.37 11.59
CA ALA A 41 -0.03 4.15 10.79
C ALA A 41 -1.40 3.49 11.07
N ARG A 42 -1.76 3.30 12.35
CA ARG A 42 -3.05 2.70 12.75
C ARG A 42 -4.29 3.43 12.27
N ASP A 43 -4.17 4.74 12.01
CA ASP A 43 -5.31 5.56 11.60
C ASP A 43 -5.65 5.31 10.13
N GLY A 44 -4.72 4.74 9.35
CA GLY A 44 -4.93 4.33 7.96
C GLY A 44 -5.33 5.48 7.02
N VAL A 45 -6.17 5.16 6.05
CA VAL A 45 -6.63 6.11 5.03
C VAL A 45 -8.05 5.80 4.56
N TRP A 46 -8.87 6.84 4.44
CA TRP A 46 -10.17 6.77 3.78
C TRP A 46 -10.04 7.16 2.31
N VAL A 47 -10.56 6.33 1.42
CA VAL A 47 -10.49 6.51 -0.04
C VAL A 47 -11.88 6.38 -0.68
N PRO A 48 -12.15 7.11 -1.78
CA PRO A 48 -13.45 7.08 -2.44
C PRO A 48 -13.70 5.76 -3.18
N THR A 49 -14.98 5.45 -3.41
CA THR A 49 -15.45 4.48 -4.41
C THR A 49 -16.07 5.22 -5.59
N ARG A 50 -16.34 4.52 -6.70
CA ARG A 50 -16.86 5.11 -7.94
C ARG A 50 -18.27 5.67 -7.78
N ASP A 51 -19.05 5.09 -6.88
CA ASP A 51 -20.42 5.47 -6.56
C ASP A 51 -20.50 6.52 -5.43
N GLY A 52 -19.37 7.11 -5.02
CA GLY A 52 -19.31 8.20 -4.06
C GLY A 52 -19.35 7.76 -2.59
N GLN A 53 -19.33 6.47 -2.31
CA GLN A 53 -19.05 5.94 -0.97
C GLN A 53 -17.56 6.01 -0.65
N ARG A 54 -17.16 5.47 0.50
CA ARG A 54 -15.78 5.40 0.93
C ARG A 54 -15.47 4.05 1.55
N ILE A 55 -14.22 3.62 1.41
CA ILE A 55 -13.66 2.51 2.17
C ILE A 55 -12.51 3.02 3.04
N HIS A 56 -12.19 2.30 4.10
CA HIS A 56 -11.00 2.54 4.92
C HIS A 56 -9.97 1.45 4.69
N LEU A 57 -8.74 1.85 4.43
CA LEU A 57 -7.57 0.98 4.37
C LEU A 57 -6.71 1.26 5.61
N GLY A 58 -6.70 0.32 6.54
CA GLY A 58 -5.84 0.33 7.72
C GLY A 58 -4.47 -0.29 7.43
N ILE A 59 -3.45 0.16 8.17
CA ILE A 59 -2.08 -0.34 8.10
C ILE A 59 -1.82 -1.07 9.43
N ASP A 60 -1.81 -2.41 9.39
CA ASP A 60 -1.67 -3.26 10.57
C ASP A 60 -0.20 -3.70 10.70
N VAL A 61 0.53 -2.98 11.56
CA VAL A 61 2.00 -3.01 11.72
C VAL A 61 2.37 -2.95 13.20
N ALA A 62 3.54 -3.46 13.60
CA ALA A 62 3.92 -3.49 15.01
C ALA A 62 4.05 -2.10 15.64
N ALA A 63 4.66 -1.14 14.92
CA ALA A 63 4.77 0.25 15.37
C ALA A 63 3.55 1.07 14.94
N ALA A 64 2.36 0.63 15.36
CA ALA A 64 1.07 1.22 14.99
C ALA A 64 0.91 2.72 15.35
N ASP A 65 1.72 3.27 16.26
CA ASP A 65 1.73 4.69 16.63
C ASP A 65 2.68 5.57 15.80
N THR A 66 3.40 4.98 14.84
CA THR A 66 4.32 5.71 13.95
C THR A 66 3.58 6.83 13.24
N VAL A 67 4.03 8.07 13.47
CA VAL A 67 3.49 9.28 12.84
C VAL A 67 4.10 9.46 11.46
N ALA A 68 3.25 9.76 10.48
CA ALA A 68 3.69 10.00 9.10
C ALA A 68 4.61 11.23 9.01
N GLN A 69 5.72 11.09 8.29
CA GLN A 69 6.46 12.24 7.78
C GLN A 69 5.81 12.70 6.48
N ILE A 70 5.09 13.82 6.54
CA ILE A 70 4.43 14.41 5.37
C ILE A 70 5.48 15.18 4.57
N LEU A 71 5.74 14.74 3.34
CA LEU A 71 6.70 15.39 2.44
C LEU A 71 6.01 16.41 1.53
N ARG A 72 4.78 16.09 1.11
CA ARG A 72 3.86 16.95 0.36
C ARG A 72 2.43 16.38 0.45
N PRO A 73 1.37 17.08 0.03
CA PRO A 73 -0.01 16.61 0.22
C PRO A 73 -0.28 15.18 -0.27
N SER A 74 0.28 14.80 -1.41
CA SER A 74 0.15 13.49 -2.06
C SER A 74 1.12 12.41 -1.55
N LEU A 75 2.11 12.75 -0.71
CA LEU A 75 3.18 11.83 -0.33
C LEU A 75 3.59 11.94 1.14
N ARG A 76 3.65 10.79 1.79
CA ARG A 76 4.11 10.63 3.16
C ARG A 76 4.88 9.33 3.36
N VAL A 77 5.69 9.29 4.42
CA VAL A 77 6.45 8.09 4.78
C VAL A 77 6.23 7.74 6.25
N PHE A 78 5.93 6.48 6.52
CA PHE A 78 5.94 5.89 7.85
C PHE A 78 7.24 5.12 8.00
N VAL A 79 8.17 5.64 8.80
CA VAL A 79 9.51 5.06 8.97
C VAL A 79 9.52 4.14 10.19
N GLY A 80 10.05 2.93 10.05
CA GLY A 80 10.16 1.93 11.11
C GLY A 80 8.79 1.44 11.57
N VAL A 81 7.93 1.04 10.63
CA VAL A 81 6.61 0.46 10.95
C VAL A 81 6.72 -0.97 11.48
N ASP A 82 7.75 -1.69 11.03
CA ASP A 82 8.16 -3.02 11.50
C ASP A 82 9.70 -3.14 11.42
N VAL A 83 10.24 -4.29 11.80
CA VAL A 83 11.67 -4.62 11.62
C VAL A 83 12.03 -4.42 10.15
N ASP A 84 13.07 -3.61 9.90
CA ASP A 84 13.60 -3.31 8.57
C ASP A 84 12.52 -2.94 7.53
N THR A 85 11.43 -2.30 7.96
CA THR A 85 10.28 -2.01 7.11
C THR A 85 9.80 -0.58 7.25
N ASP A 86 9.64 0.09 6.12
CA ASP A 86 9.00 1.40 5.99
C ASP A 86 7.79 1.31 5.06
N ILE A 87 6.86 2.27 5.17
CA ILE A 87 5.78 2.45 4.18
C ILE A 87 5.88 3.82 3.53
N VAL A 88 5.98 3.84 2.21
CA VAL A 88 5.84 5.04 1.37
C VAL A 88 4.41 5.09 0.84
N ALA A 89 3.64 6.04 1.33
CA ALA A 89 2.22 6.18 1.02
C ALA A 89 1.99 7.33 0.04
N GLN A 90 1.39 7.00 -1.11
CA GLN A 90 1.09 7.92 -2.21
C GLN A 90 -0.40 7.99 -2.49
N THR A 91 -0.89 9.20 -2.74
CA THR A 91 -2.20 9.42 -3.33
C THR A 91 -2.12 9.32 -4.86
N THR A 92 -3.13 8.71 -5.49
CA THR A 92 -3.31 8.69 -6.96
C THR A 92 -4.64 9.38 -7.32
N ALA A 93 -4.88 9.59 -8.61
CA ALA A 93 -6.17 10.15 -9.06
C ALA A 93 -7.38 9.29 -8.63
N GLY A 94 -7.21 7.96 -8.62
CA GLY A 94 -8.27 6.99 -8.32
C GLY A 94 -8.29 6.49 -6.88
N GLY A 95 -7.22 6.69 -6.11
CA GLY A 95 -7.11 6.14 -4.77
C GLY A 95 -5.73 6.34 -4.15
N VAL A 96 -5.10 5.24 -3.73
CA VAL A 96 -3.83 5.28 -3.00
C VAL A 96 -2.95 4.08 -3.34
N ARG A 97 -1.69 4.21 -2.97
CA ARG A 97 -0.69 3.15 -2.97
C ARG A 97 0.08 3.21 -1.64
N LEU A 98 0.36 2.04 -1.07
CA LEU A 98 1.05 1.90 0.22
C LEU A 98 2.32 1.05 0.05
N LEU A 99 3.33 1.60 -0.62
CA LEU A 99 4.56 0.86 -0.93
C LEU A 99 5.28 0.42 0.34
N THR A 100 5.38 -0.88 0.54
CA THR A 100 6.17 -1.47 1.61
C THR A 100 7.63 -1.57 1.14
N VAL A 101 8.53 -0.91 1.85
CA VAL A 101 9.97 -0.95 1.60
C VAL A 101 10.62 -1.86 2.63
N ILE A 102 11.11 -3.00 2.17
CA ILE A 102 11.74 -4.06 2.95
C ILE A 102 13.25 -3.88 2.82
N HIS A 103 13.94 -3.51 3.90
CA HIS A 103 15.35 -3.11 3.88
C HIS A 103 16.33 -4.26 4.06
N GLY A 104 15.88 -5.39 4.61
CA GLY A 104 16.78 -6.48 4.97
C GLY A 104 16.09 -7.83 5.18
N PRO A 105 16.89 -8.90 5.36
CA PRO A 105 16.40 -10.27 5.51
C PRO A 105 15.65 -10.54 6.82
N ASP A 106 15.81 -9.67 7.82
CA ASP A 106 15.15 -9.79 9.12
C ASP A 106 13.73 -9.18 9.11
N ALA A 107 13.34 -8.52 8.02
CA ALA A 107 12.00 -7.98 7.85
C ALA A 107 10.93 -9.11 7.73
N PRO A 108 9.68 -8.85 8.14
CA PRO A 108 8.57 -9.78 7.93
C PRO A 108 8.35 -10.10 6.45
N SER A 109 7.84 -11.30 6.16
CA SER A 109 7.40 -11.68 4.82
C SER A 109 5.90 -11.47 4.58
N GLU A 110 5.15 -11.04 5.59
CA GLU A 110 3.70 -10.83 5.55
C GLU A 110 3.36 -9.43 6.06
N PHE A 111 2.60 -8.67 5.27
CA PHE A 111 2.20 -7.30 5.56
C PHE A 111 0.68 -7.19 5.47
N ARG A 112 0.04 -6.68 6.53
CA ARG A 112 -1.41 -6.78 6.70
C ARG A 112 -2.08 -5.41 6.54
N PHE A 113 -3.16 -5.39 5.75
CA PHE A 113 -3.97 -4.22 5.48
C PHE A 113 -5.43 -4.54 5.75
N THR A 114 -6.06 -3.84 6.69
CA THR A 114 -7.48 -4.03 6.99
C THR A 114 -8.35 -3.20 6.05
N VAL A 115 -9.36 -3.80 5.44
CA VAL A 115 -10.30 -3.14 4.54
C VAL A 115 -11.65 -3.04 5.22
N SER A 116 -12.03 -1.84 5.66
CA SER A 116 -13.38 -1.59 6.18
C SER A 116 -14.25 -1.03 5.08
N LEU A 117 -15.37 -1.71 4.84
CA LEU A 117 -16.33 -1.39 3.79
C LEU A 117 -17.57 -0.74 4.38
N ALA A 118 -18.19 0.17 3.63
CA ALA A 118 -19.52 0.66 3.94
C ALA A 118 -20.59 -0.44 3.74
N ASP A 119 -21.75 -0.28 4.37
CA ASP A 119 -22.87 -1.20 4.23
C ASP A 119 -23.27 -1.36 2.75
N GLY A 120 -23.45 -2.61 2.32
CA GLY A 120 -23.79 -2.93 0.93
C GLY A 120 -22.60 -3.10 0.00
N LEU A 121 -21.36 -2.96 0.49
CA LEU A 121 -20.15 -3.29 -0.25
C LEU A 121 -19.55 -4.63 0.21
N THR A 122 -18.92 -5.35 -0.71
CA THR A 122 -18.14 -6.57 -0.42
C THR A 122 -16.84 -6.61 -1.20
N LEU A 123 -15.87 -7.40 -0.74
CA LEU A 123 -14.71 -7.79 -1.55
C LEU A 123 -15.00 -9.07 -2.31
N GLU A 124 -14.68 -9.10 -3.61
CA GLU A 124 -14.74 -10.29 -4.45
C GLU A 124 -13.36 -10.59 -5.04
N SER A 125 -12.87 -11.82 -4.87
CA SER A 125 -11.57 -12.23 -5.41
C SER A 125 -11.56 -12.24 -6.94
N MET A 126 -10.48 -11.74 -7.51
CA MET A 126 -10.26 -11.77 -8.95
C MET A 126 -9.31 -12.91 -9.36
N PRO A 127 -9.45 -13.48 -10.58
CA PRO A 127 -8.47 -14.43 -11.13
C PRO A 127 -7.03 -13.87 -11.22
N SER A 128 -6.86 -12.55 -11.25
CA SER A 128 -5.55 -11.89 -11.23
C SER A 128 -4.85 -11.93 -9.87
N GLY A 129 -5.56 -12.31 -8.80
CA GLY A 129 -5.05 -12.28 -7.42
C GLY A 129 -5.32 -10.97 -6.66
N GLY A 130 -6.07 -10.03 -7.26
CA GLY A 130 -6.61 -8.85 -6.58
C GLY A 130 -8.03 -9.05 -6.05
N TYR A 131 -8.66 -7.96 -5.60
CA TYR A 131 -10.06 -7.96 -5.15
C TYR A 131 -10.83 -6.78 -5.74
N ASP A 132 -12.03 -7.04 -6.24
CA ASP A 132 -13.01 -6.01 -6.58
C ASP A 132 -13.80 -5.61 -5.33
N VAL A 133 -14.04 -4.32 -5.17
CA VAL A 133 -15.06 -3.79 -4.25
C VAL A 133 -16.37 -3.73 -5.01
N VAL A 134 -17.32 -4.59 -4.67
CA VAL A 134 -18.59 -4.75 -5.39
C VAL A 134 -19.74 -4.24 -4.55
N HIS A 135 -20.63 -3.47 -5.20
CA HIS A 135 -21.86 -3.02 -4.58
C HIS A 135 -22.98 -4.06 -4.74
N LEU A 136 -23.43 -4.64 -3.63
CA LEU A 136 -24.36 -5.79 -3.60
C LEU A 136 -25.71 -5.50 -4.27
N ARG A 137 -26.22 -4.27 -4.18
CA ARG A 137 -27.53 -3.92 -4.78
C ARG A 137 -27.56 -4.01 -6.31
N TYR A 138 -26.47 -3.65 -6.98
CA TYR A 138 -26.42 -3.54 -8.44
C TYR A 138 -25.32 -4.39 -9.09
N GLY A 139 -24.53 -5.12 -8.29
CA GLY A 139 -23.47 -6.03 -8.76
C GLY A 139 -22.35 -5.32 -9.51
N ALA A 140 -22.15 -4.02 -9.29
CA ALA A 140 -21.14 -3.24 -9.99
C ALA A 140 -19.86 -3.14 -9.17
N THR A 141 -18.71 -3.30 -9.84
CA THR A 141 -17.40 -2.94 -9.28
C THR A 141 -17.32 -1.43 -9.10
N VAL A 142 -17.15 -0.98 -7.85
CA VAL A 142 -17.02 0.43 -7.45
C VAL A 142 -15.64 0.77 -6.91
N GLY A 143 -14.73 -0.21 -6.90
CA GLY A 143 -13.31 -0.03 -6.65
C GLY A 143 -12.57 -1.36 -6.77
N ARG A 144 -11.25 -1.31 -6.65
CA ARG A 144 -10.37 -2.46 -6.87
C ARG A 144 -9.10 -2.31 -6.06
N LEU A 145 -8.77 -3.35 -5.30
CA LEU A 145 -7.43 -3.60 -4.81
C LEU A 145 -6.70 -4.47 -5.84
N TYR A 146 -5.77 -3.87 -6.58
CA TYR A 146 -5.03 -4.56 -7.63
C TYR A 146 -4.13 -5.66 -7.05
N ASN A 147 -3.90 -6.72 -7.82
CA ASN A 147 -2.98 -7.78 -7.44
C ASN A 147 -1.62 -7.18 -7.05
N PRO A 148 -0.97 -7.71 -6.01
CA PRO A 148 0.27 -7.11 -5.54
C PRO A 148 1.38 -7.40 -6.55
N TRP A 149 2.40 -6.58 -6.50
CA TRP A 149 3.69 -6.87 -7.12
C TRP A 149 4.81 -6.56 -6.13
N ALA A 150 5.96 -7.20 -6.32
CA ALA A 150 7.18 -6.84 -5.62
C ALA A 150 8.38 -6.87 -6.57
N SER A 151 9.37 -6.03 -6.28
CA SER A 151 10.60 -5.91 -7.06
C SER A 151 11.78 -5.63 -6.14
N ASP A 152 12.91 -6.29 -6.41
CA ASP A 152 14.15 -6.10 -5.66
C ASP A 152 14.99 -4.94 -6.20
N SER A 153 16.09 -4.61 -5.53
CA SER A 153 16.96 -3.48 -5.90
C SER A 153 17.73 -3.67 -7.20
N MET A 154 17.74 -4.88 -7.76
CA MET A 154 18.24 -5.21 -9.09
C MET A 154 17.11 -5.23 -10.14
N PHE A 155 15.93 -4.73 -9.79
CA PHE A 155 14.72 -4.67 -10.63
C PHE A 155 14.19 -6.05 -11.03
N ARG A 156 14.54 -7.10 -10.27
CA ARG A 156 14.03 -8.44 -10.51
C ARG A 156 12.68 -8.59 -9.81
N GLN A 157 11.77 -9.29 -10.47
CA GLN A 157 10.47 -9.61 -9.89
C GLN A 157 10.65 -10.47 -8.64
N VAL A 158 10.01 -10.05 -7.56
CA VAL A 158 9.85 -10.83 -6.33
C VAL A 158 8.40 -11.29 -6.27
N LYS A 159 8.17 -12.55 -5.92
CA LYS A 159 6.81 -13.08 -5.83
C LYS A 159 6.06 -12.40 -4.69
N ALA A 160 4.88 -11.88 -5.00
CA ALA A 160 3.93 -11.35 -4.05
C ALA A 160 2.52 -11.89 -4.33
N ASP A 161 1.78 -12.21 -3.27
CA ASP A 161 0.40 -12.70 -3.35
C ASP A 161 -0.45 -12.18 -2.18
N TYR A 162 -1.77 -12.12 -2.38
CA TYR A 162 -2.70 -11.82 -1.30
C TYR A 162 -3.39 -13.05 -0.77
N THR A 163 -3.76 -12.97 0.51
CA THR A 163 -4.80 -13.79 1.13
C THR A 163 -5.79 -12.86 1.85
N LEU A 164 -7.05 -13.27 1.97
CA LEU A 164 -8.10 -12.51 2.65
C LEU A 164 -8.68 -13.34 3.79
N GLU A 165 -8.63 -12.79 5.00
CA GLU A 165 -9.23 -13.37 6.20
C GLU A 165 -10.14 -12.34 6.87
N GLY A 166 -11.45 -12.55 6.76
CA GLY A 166 -12.44 -11.56 7.18
C GLY A 166 -12.29 -10.27 6.38
N SER A 167 -11.89 -9.18 7.05
CA SER A 167 -11.61 -7.88 6.44
C SER A 167 -10.12 -7.61 6.20
N ALA A 168 -9.23 -8.54 6.56
CA ALA A 168 -7.81 -8.31 6.46
C ALA A 168 -7.21 -8.95 5.21
N VAL A 169 -6.59 -8.11 4.38
CA VAL A 169 -5.78 -8.55 3.26
C VAL A 169 -4.34 -8.64 3.71
N THR A 170 -3.78 -9.85 3.69
CA THR A 170 -2.36 -10.08 3.95
C THR A 170 -1.63 -10.18 2.61
N MET A 171 -0.68 -9.27 2.38
CA MET A 171 0.30 -9.33 1.30
C MET A 171 1.50 -10.14 1.74
N ARG A 172 1.74 -11.28 1.11
CA ARG A 172 2.93 -12.09 1.31
C ARG A 172 3.97 -11.74 0.26
N VAL A 173 5.22 -11.53 0.66
CA VAL A 173 6.36 -11.24 -0.23
C VAL A 173 7.47 -12.25 0.02
N GLN A 174 7.87 -12.99 -1.01
CA GLN A 174 8.88 -14.06 -0.90
C GLN A 174 10.30 -13.50 -1.14
N HIS A 175 10.82 -12.73 -0.19
CA HIS A 175 12.03 -11.91 -0.38
C HIS A 175 13.35 -12.51 0.15
N THR A 176 13.38 -13.74 0.67
CA THR A 176 14.58 -14.33 1.30
C THR A 176 15.83 -14.31 0.41
N ASP A 177 15.69 -14.53 -0.91
CA ASP A 177 16.80 -14.55 -1.88
C ASP A 177 16.91 -13.24 -2.72
N ALA A 178 16.23 -12.18 -2.29
CA ALA A 178 16.17 -10.92 -3.02
C ALA A 178 17.36 -10.01 -2.71
N TYR A 179 17.66 -9.06 -3.61
CA TYR A 179 18.56 -7.95 -3.31
C TYR A 179 17.79 -6.79 -2.66
N TYR A 180 18.22 -6.40 -1.48
CA TYR A 180 17.54 -5.33 -0.74
C TYR A 180 17.94 -3.93 -1.22
N PRO A 181 17.07 -2.92 -1.02
CA PRO A 181 15.70 -3.05 -0.53
C PRO A 181 14.76 -3.67 -1.58
N VAL A 182 13.78 -4.44 -1.11
CA VAL A 182 12.64 -4.90 -1.90
C VAL A 182 11.48 -3.91 -1.72
N VAL A 183 10.80 -3.57 -2.80
CA VAL A 183 9.60 -2.74 -2.76
C VAL A 183 8.41 -3.58 -3.21
N ALA A 184 7.36 -3.59 -2.39
CA ALA A 184 6.10 -4.26 -2.66
C ALA A 184 4.93 -3.28 -2.63
N ASP A 185 3.95 -3.50 -3.50
CA ASP A 185 2.86 -2.56 -3.72
C ASP A 185 1.48 -3.23 -3.56
N PRO A 186 0.73 -2.80 -2.54
CA PRO A 186 -0.71 -2.78 -2.58
C PRO A 186 -1.23 -1.42 -3.05
N HIS A 187 -2.00 -1.48 -4.13
CA HIS A 187 -2.59 -0.33 -4.79
C HIS A 187 -4.10 -0.47 -4.94
N TYR A 188 -4.83 0.56 -4.51
CA TYR A 188 -6.28 0.65 -4.64
C TYR A 188 -6.69 1.81 -5.54
N GLU A 189 -7.69 1.59 -6.41
CA GLU A 189 -8.42 2.65 -7.12
C GLU A 189 -9.92 2.35 -7.19
N ARG A 190 -10.71 3.42 -7.33
CA ARG A 190 -12.15 3.37 -7.58
C ARG A 190 -12.55 3.10 -9.04
#